data_AF-A0A496MU67-F1
#
_entry.id   AF-A0A496MU67-F1
#
_cell.length_a   1.000
_cell.length_b   1.000
_cell.length_c   1.000
_cell.angle_alpha   90.00
_cell.angle_beta   90.00
_cell.angle_gamma   90.00
#
_symmetry.space_group_name_H-M   'P 1'
#
loop_
_entity.id
_entity.type
_entity.pdbx_description
1 polymer ?
#
loop_
_entity_poly.entity_id
_entity_poly.type
_entity_poly.pdbx_seq_one_letter_code
_entity_poly.pdbx_strand_id
1 'polypeptide(L)'
;TGRRRLNATISRHRVGPAVQRRLYTPDDPRVAAYLVFLRISAPDGRWVDPGVAQGWVRALVGSDYVECVHELPRESTPTYVWVVDGSFLPIASPAELVTPAPVPAR
;
A
#
# COMPACT_ATOMS: atom_id res chain seq x y z
N THR A 1 -12.29 29.02 -2.74
CA THR A 1 -11.53 27.80 -3.07
C THR A 1 -11.12 27.11 -1.79
N GLY A 2 -12.02 26.30 -1.21
CA GLY A 2 -11.73 25.57 0.03
C GLY A 2 -10.80 24.39 -0.26
N ARG A 3 -9.62 24.35 0.38
CA ARG A 3 -8.74 23.16 0.34
C ARG A 3 -9.56 21.96 0.81
N ARG A 4 -9.80 20.97 -0.05
CA ARG A 4 -10.44 19.71 0.35
C ARG A 4 -9.43 18.96 1.22
N ARG A 5 -9.66 18.98 2.53
CA ARG A 5 -8.88 18.22 3.51
C ARG A 5 -9.16 16.73 3.30
N LEU A 6 -8.11 15.91 3.34
CA LEU A 6 -8.20 14.45 3.37
C LEU A 6 -7.67 13.95 4.72
N ASN A 7 -8.15 12.80 5.14
CA ASN A 7 -7.59 12.03 6.25
C ASN A 7 -6.78 10.87 5.69
N ALA A 8 -5.61 10.63 6.27
CA ALA A 8 -4.79 9.46 5.99
C ALA A 8 -4.73 8.59 7.25
N THR A 9 -5.19 7.35 7.16
CA THR A 9 -5.02 6.34 8.20
C THR A 9 -3.91 5.40 7.76
N ILE A 10 -2.86 5.28 8.56
CA ILE A 10 -1.72 4.41 8.29
C ILE A 10 -1.66 3.34 9.38
N SER A 11 -1.58 2.08 8.98
CA SER A 11 -1.34 0.94 9.88
C SER A 11 -0.22 0.06 9.34
N ARG A 12 0.32 -0.79 10.21
CA ARG A 12 1.35 -1.76 9.81
C ARG A 12 1.14 -3.11 10.48
N HIS A 13 1.48 -4.17 9.76
CA HIS A 13 1.45 -5.55 10.23
C HIS A 13 2.80 -6.21 10.01
N ARG A 14 3.30 -6.95 11.00
CA ARG A 14 4.58 -7.66 10.86
C ARG A 14 4.48 -8.74 9.78
N VAL A 15 5.46 -8.78 8.90
CA VAL A 15 5.59 -9.82 7.89
C VAL A 15 6.11 -11.10 8.54
N GLY A 16 5.45 -12.22 8.28
CA GLY A 16 5.83 -13.53 8.80
C GLY A 16 6.92 -14.22 7.96
N PRO A 17 7.60 -15.26 8.49
CA PRO A 17 8.71 -15.94 7.82
C PRO A 17 8.37 -16.51 6.43
N ALA A 18 7.13 -16.93 6.20
CA ALA A 18 6.71 -17.46 4.90
C ALA A 18 6.75 -16.41 3.79
N VAL A 19 6.28 -15.19 4.08
CA VAL A 19 6.29 -14.07 3.13
C VAL A 19 7.71 -13.55 2.96
N GLN A 20 8.51 -13.48 4.03
CA GLN A 20 9.94 -13.12 3.95
C GLN A 20 10.70 -14.02 2.97
N ARG A 21 10.53 -15.35 3.08
CA ARG A 21 11.17 -16.30 2.15
C ARG A 21 10.73 -16.12 0.70
N ARG A 22 9.50 -15.69 0.47
CA ARG A 22 8.96 -15.49 -0.89
C ARG A 22 9.41 -14.18 -1.53
N LEU A 23 9.77 -13.19 -0.72
CA LEU A 23 10.29 -11.90 -1.18
C LEU A 23 11.81 -11.83 -1.23
N TYR A 24 12.50 -12.75 -0.56
CA TYR A 24 13.96 -12.82 -0.61
C TYR A 24 14.44 -13.08 -2.03
N THR A 25 15.36 -12.25 -2.51
CA THR A 25 16.12 -12.49 -3.74
C THR A 25 17.61 -12.26 -3.46
N PRO A 26 18.53 -12.96 -4.15
CA PRO A 26 19.96 -12.69 -4.01
C PRO A 26 20.36 -11.26 -4.42
N ASP A 27 19.65 -10.68 -5.40
CA ASP A 27 19.91 -9.33 -5.91
C ASP A 27 19.38 -8.22 -4.97
N ASP A 28 18.42 -8.56 -4.10
CA ASP A 28 17.88 -7.69 -3.07
C ASP A 28 17.72 -8.46 -1.74
N PRO A 29 18.78 -8.51 -0.90
CA PRO A 29 18.80 -9.31 0.32
C PRO A 29 18.07 -8.66 1.49
N ARG A 30 17.28 -7.61 1.27
CA ARG A 30 16.51 -6.93 2.32
C ARG A 30 15.46 -7.86 2.93
N VAL A 31 15.33 -7.81 4.25
CA VAL A 31 14.33 -8.61 4.98
C VAL A 31 13.04 -7.82 5.12
N ALA A 32 11.97 -8.32 4.50
CA ALA A 32 10.63 -7.77 4.67
C ALA A 32 10.21 -7.78 6.15
N ALA A 33 9.87 -6.62 6.68
CA ALA A 33 9.55 -6.43 8.09
C ALA A 33 8.06 -6.12 8.31
N TYR A 34 7.47 -5.27 7.49
CA TYR A 34 6.07 -4.86 7.65
C TYR A 34 5.32 -4.77 6.31
N LEU A 35 4.03 -5.11 6.35
CA LEU A 35 3.04 -4.59 5.41
C LEU A 35 2.54 -3.26 5.96
N VAL A 36 2.56 -2.22 5.14
CA VAL A 36 2.00 -0.90 5.46
C VAL A 36 0.71 -0.73 4.69
N PHE A 37 -0.35 -0.34 5.38
CA PHE A 37 -1.64 -0.01 4.79
C PHE A 37 -1.87 1.49 4.91
N LEU A 38 -2.33 2.10 3.83
CA LEU A 38 -2.74 3.50 3.78
C LEU A 38 -4.17 3.59 3.27
N ARG A 39 -5.06 4.15 4.07
CA ARG A 39 -6.42 4.50 3.66
C ARG A 39 -6.57 6.01 3.57
N ILE A 40 -7.08 6.51 2.45
CA ILE A 40 -7.30 7.94 2.20
C ILE A 40 -8.79 8.24 2.15
N SER A 41 -9.32 9.00 3.10
CA SER A 41 -10.75 9.33 3.21
C SER A 41 -11.03 10.83 3.23
N ALA A 42 -12.26 11.21 2.86
CA ALA A 42 -12.76 12.56 3.11
C ALA A 42 -13.30 12.66 4.56
N PRO A 43 -13.08 13.78 5.28
CA PRO A 43 -13.58 13.97 6.65
C PRO A 43 -15.10 13.87 6.80
N ASP A 44 -15.84 14.18 5.73
CA ASP A 44 -17.30 14.14 5.67
C ASP A 44 -17.84 12.80 5.11
N GLY A 45 -16.98 11.81 4.93
CA GLY A 45 -17.33 10.50 4.40
C GLY A 45 -17.64 10.47 2.90
N ARG A 46 -17.41 11.58 2.17
CA ARG A 46 -17.59 11.63 0.72
C ARG A 46 -16.55 10.80 -0.02
N TRP A 47 -16.89 10.49 -1.27
CA TRP A 47 -16.00 9.84 -2.21
C TRP A 47 -14.72 10.67 -2.42
N VAL A 48 -13.59 9.95 -2.48
CA VAL A 48 -12.28 10.52 -2.78
C VAL A 48 -11.92 10.14 -4.21
N ASP A 49 -11.50 11.13 -4.99
CA ASP A 49 -11.04 10.92 -6.35
C ASP A 49 -9.78 10.03 -6.39
N PRO A 50 -9.78 8.91 -7.16
CA PRO A 50 -8.64 8.01 -7.26
C PRO A 50 -7.37 8.69 -7.74
N GLY A 51 -7.47 9.67 -8.66
CA GLY A 51 -6.31 10.43 -9.15
C GLY A 51 -5.71 11.29 -8.04
N VAL A 52 -6.56 11.92 -7.21
CA VAL A 52 -6.10 12.66 -6.03
C VAL A 52 -5.46 11.72 -5.00
N ALA A 53 -6.07 10.56 -4.72
CA ALA A 53 -5.52 9.57 -3.79
C ALA A 53 -4.16 9.04 -4.28
N GLN A 54 -4.06 8.68 -5.56
CA GLN A 54 -2.82 8.23 -6.18
C GLN A 54 -1.72 9.31 -6.17
N GLY A 55 -2.08 10.58 -6.35
CA GLY A 55 -1.16 11.71 -6.22
C GLY A 55 -0.54 11.80 -4.82
N TRP A 56 -1.35 11.61 -3.78
CA TRP A 56 -0.85 11.55 -2.40
C TRP A 56 0.02 10.33 -2.14
N VAL A 57 -0.34 9.15 -2.64
CA VAL A 57 0.49 7.94 -2.54
C VAL A 57 1.87 8.18 -3.14
N ARG A 58 1.94 8.73 -4.35
CA ARG A 58 3.20 9.08 -5.03
C ARG A 58 4.05 10.06 -4.21
N ALA A 59 3.41 11.07 -3.61
CA ALA A 59 4.10 12.06 -2.79
C ALA A 59 4.62 11.49 -1.46
N LEU A 60 3.90 10.54 -0.84
CA LEU A 60 4.28 9.92 0.44
C LEU A 60 5.35 8.85 0.28
N VAL A 61 5.23 8.02 -0.75
CA VAL A 61 6.11 6.86 -0.96
C VAL A 61 7.36 7.25 -1.75
N GLY A 62 7.29 8.30 -2.55
CA GLY A 62 8.36 8.72 -3.45
C GLY A 62 8.23 8.08 -4.83
N SER A 63 8.76 8.77 -5.84
CA SER A 63 8.70 8.33 -7.25
C SER A 63 9.39 7.00 -7.49
N ASP A 64 10.46 6.74 -6.74
CA ASP A 64 11.35 5.59 -6.94
C ASP A 64 10.79 4.29 -6.37
N TYR A 65 9.65 4.37 -5.68
CA TYR A 65 9.03 3.25 -4.98
C TYR A 65 7.53 3.10 -5.28
N VAL A 66 6.98 3.90 -6.20
CA VAL A 66 5.53 3.90 -6.46
C VAL A 66 5.04 2.56 -6.99
N GLU A 67 5.89 1.87 -7.76
CA GLU A 67 5.64 0.52 -8.29
C GLU A 67 5.62 -0.56 -7.22
N CYS A 68 6.11 -0.28 -6.00
CA CYS A 68 5.97 -1.18 -4.86
C CYS A 68 4.57 -1.14 -4.22
N VAL A 69 3.72 -0.17 -4.61
CA VAL A 69 2.41 0.06 -3.99
C VAL A 69 1.29 -0.58 -4.78
N HIS A 70 0.46 -1.34 -4.07
CA HIS A 70 -0.72 -2.02 -4.61
C HIS A 70 -1.99 -1.38 -4.08
N GLU A 71 -2.95 -1.09 -4.95
CA GLU A 71 -4.30 -0.67 -4.54
C GLU A 71 -5.14 -1.90 -4.17
N LEU A 72 -5.96 -1.79 -3.12
CA LEU A 72 -6.96 -2.79 -2.75
C LEU A 72 -8.29 -2.47 -3.44
N PRO A 73 -8.64 -3.14 -4.56
CA PRO A 73 -9.70 -2.70 -5.47
C PRO A 73 -11.13 -2.84 -4.92
N ARG A 74 -11.32 -3.51 -3.78
CA ARG A 74 -12.65 -3.78 -3.19
C ARG A 74 -12.97 -2.94 -1.96
N GLU A 75 -12.10 -2.00 -1.61
CA GLU A 75 -12.33 -1.11 -0.49
C GLU A 75 -13.22 0.07 -0.92
N SER A 76 -14.19 0.43 -0.09
CA SER A 76 -15.10 1.56 -0.34
C SER A 76 -14.41 2.94 -0.24
N THR A 77 -13.14 2.93 0.15
CA THR A 77 -12.28 4.09 0.30
C THR A 77 -10.91 3.73 -0.27
N PRO A 78 -10.25 4.60 -1.07
CA PRO A 78 -8.94 4.32 -1.63
C PRO A 78 -7.98 3.81 -0.56
N THR A 79 -7.55 2.56 -0.72
CA THR A 79 -6.72 1.85 0.24
C THR A 79 -5.58 1.18 -0.50
N TYR A 80 -4.38 1.38 0.01
CA TYR A 80 -3.13 0.95 -0.61
C TYR A 80 -2.34 0.11 0.38
N VAL A 81 -1.54 -0.82 -0.16
CA VAL A 81 -0.65 -1.68 0.63
C VAL A 81 0.70 -1.82 -0.06
N TRP A 82 1.78 -1.83 0.73
CA TRP A 82 3.12 -2.17 0.26
C TRP A 82 3.94 -2.82 1.36
N VAL A 83 5.04 -3.47 0.97
CA VAL A 83 5.98 -4.10 1.90
C VAL A 83 7.15 -3.16 2.16
N VAL A 84 7.67 -3.15 3.38
CA VAL A 84 8.89 -2.43 3.75
C VAL A 84 9.87 -3.30 4.54
N ASP A 85 11.15 -2.93 4.50
CA ASP A 85 12.19 -3.50 5.37
C ASP A 85 12.16 -2.90 6.80
N GLY A 86 13.15 -3.26 7.62
CA GLY A 86 13.31 -2.75 8.99
C GLY A 86 13.58 -1.25 9.09
N SER A 87 13.99 -0.62 8.00
CA SER A 87 14.25 0.81 7.86
C SER A 87 13.11 1.56 7.19
N PHE A 88 11.96 0.90 6.97
CA PHE A 88 10.78 1.45 6.30
C PHE A 88 11.00 1.81 4.83
N LEU A 89 12.00 1.22 4.17
CA LEU A 89 12.18 1.35 2.72
C LEU A 89 11.30 0.35 1.98
N PRO A 90 10.54 0.76 0.96
CA PRO A 90 9.71 -0.15 0.17
C PRO A 90 10.51 -1.27 -0.48
N ILE A 91 9.91 -2.46 -0.49
CA ILE A 91 10.40 -3.66 -1.18
C ILE A 91 9.38 -4.02 -2.26
N ALA A 92 9.86 -4.24 -3.49
CA ALA A 92 9.02 -4.70 -4.58
C ALA A 92 8.39 -6.05 -4.24
N SER A 93 7.09 -6.19 -4.52
CA SER A 93 6.35 -7.41 -4.20
C SER A 93 5.31 -7.71 -5.28
N PRO A 94 5.05 -8.99 -5.57
CA PRO A 94 3.90 -9.36 -6.39
C PRO A 94 2.58 -9.00 -5.70
N ALA A 95 1.62 -8.45 -6.44
CA ALA A 95 0.33 -8.01 -5.90
C ALA A 95 -0.43 -9.14 -5.19
N GLU A 96 -0.37 -10.36 -5.72
CA GLU A 96 -1.04 -11.53 -5.18
C GLU A 96 -0.51 -11.97 -3.81
N LEU A 97 0.67 -11.50 -3.41
CA LEU A 97 1.25 -11.81 -2.10
C LEU A 97 0.67 -10.93 -0.99
N VAL A 98 0.20 -9.73 -1.35
CA VAL A 98 -0.12 -8.66 -0.39
C VAL A 98 -1.55 -8.14 -0.51
N THR A 99 -2.26 -8.52 -1.58
CA THR A 99 -3.67 -8.21 -1.78
C THR A 99 -4.51 -9.49 -1.63
N PRO A 100 -5.77 -9.38 -1.15
CA PRO A 100 -6.68 -10.53 -1.12
C PRO A 100 -6.87 -11.10 -2.52
N ALA A 101 -6.92 -12.44 -2.63
CA ALA A 101 -7.20 -13.11 -3.89
C ALA A 101 -8.51 -12.58 -4.51
N PRO A 102 -8.61 -12.55 -5.85
CA PRO A 102 -9.87 -12.24 -6.49
C PRO A 102 -10.92 -13.29 -6.09
N VAL A 103 -12.06 -12.85 -5.55
CA VAL A 103 -13.21 -13.76 -5.38
C VAL A 103 -13.78 -14.02 -6.78
N PRO A 104 -13.97 -15.29 -7.21
CA PRO A 104 -14.58 -15.58 -8.50
C PRO A 104 -15.98 -14.96 -8.56
N ALA A 105 -16.34 -14.40 -9.71
CA ALA A 105 -17.69 -13.91 -9.96
C ALA A 105 -18.68 -15.07 -9.71
N ARG A 106 -19.73 -14.79 -8.92
CA ARG A 106 -20.85 -15.72 -8.74
C ARG A 106 -21.71 -15.79 -9.99
#